data_AF-A0A2D8LQG6-F1
#
_entry.id   AF-A0A2D8LQG6-F1
#
_cell.length_a   1.000
_cell.length_b   1.000
_cell.length_c   1.000
_cell.angle_alpha   90.00
_cell.angle_beta   90.00
_cell.angle_gamma   90.00
#
_symmetry.space_group_name_H-M   'P 1'
#
loop_
_entity.id
_entity.type
_entity.pdbx_description
1 polymer ?
#
loop_
_entity_poly.entity_id
_entity_poly.type
_entity_poly.pdbx_seq_one_letter_code
_entity_poly.pdbx_strand_id
1 'polypeptide(L)'
;MPAQIAQKAMEAFAPSAADAYHRRLMDAYFAENRTISDAAVLADLAADVGVDAGGFIRHLVENERVYAAAVIDEHNAAIEQGVTAVPTIVLDDVLPVQGAQDLESYERWIDRLLERRGT
;
A
#
# COMPACT_ATOMS: atom_id res chain seq x y z
N MET A 1 8.16 -10.67 -2.24
CA MET A 1 7.13 -9.70 -1.80
C MET A 1 5.86 -9.84 -2.65
N PRO A 2 5.19 -11.01 -2.67
CA PRO A 2 4.15 -11.24 -3.68
C PRO A 2 2.93 -10.33 -3.51
N ALA A 3 2.47 -10.10 -2.27
CA ALA A 3 1.35 -9.22 -1.99
C ALA A 3 1.62 -7.75 -2.38
N GLN A 4 2.82 -7.24 -2.11
CA GLN A 4 3.19 -5.87 -2.48
C GLN A 4 3.25 -5.68 -4.00
N ILE A 5 3.80 -6.67 -4.72
CA ILE A 5 3.84 -6.68 -6.19
C ILE A 5 2.42 -6.76 -6.74
N ALA A 6 1.57 -7.62 -6.16
CA ALA A 6 0.16 -7.75 -6.54
C ALA A 6 -0.62 -6.45 -6.32
N GLN A 7 -0.38 -5.72 -5.24
CA GLN A 7 -0.97 -4.41 -5.01
C GLN A 7 -0.58 -3.41 -6.10
N LYS A 8 0.71 -3.31 -6.46
CA LYS A 8 1.16 -2.46 -7.58
C LYS A 8 0.56 -2.87 -8.92
N ALA A 9 0.44 -4.17 -9.16
CA ALA A 9 -0.24 -4.67 -10.34
C ALA A 9 -1.72 -4.27 -10.36
N MET A 10 -2.40 -4.30 -9.22
CA MET A 10 -3.81 -3.91 -9.10
C MET A 10 -4.01 -2.41 -9.38
N GLU A 11 -3.12 -1.56 -8.86
CA GLU A 11 -3.11 -0.11 -9.12
C GLU A 11 -3.07 0.22 -10.61
N ALA A 12 -2.35 -0.58 -11.41
CA ALA A 12 -2.29 -0.41 -12.87
C ALA A 12 -3.44 -1.12 -13.61
N PHE A 13 -3.84 -2.31 -13.16
CA PHE A 13 -4.82 -3.16 -13.85
C PHE A 13 -6.27 -2.69 -13.63
N ALA A 14 -6.62 -2.36 -12.40
CA ALA A 14 -7.95 -1.89 -12.01
C ALA A 14 -7.84 -0.80 -10.92
N PRO A 15 -7.42 0.43 -11.27
CA PRO A 15 -7.13 1.50 -10.31
C PRO A 15 -8.27 1.77 -9.31
N SER A 16 -9.51 1.72 -9.78
CA SER A 16 -10.71 1.92 -8.96
C SER A 16 -10.93 0.85 -7.87
N ALA A 17 -10.32 -0.33 -8.02
CA ALA A 17 -10.44 -1.44 -7.08
C ALA A 17 -9.22 -1.55 -6.15
N ALA A 18 -8.16 -0.77 -6.37
CA ALA A 18 -6.88 -0.91 -5.66
C ALA A 18 -7.02 -0.76 -4.14
N ASP A 19 -7.80 0.23 -3.67
CA ASP A 19 -8.03 0.43 -2.23
C ASP A 19 -8.86 -0.70 -1.60
N ALA A 20 -9.82 -1.24 -2.35
CA ALA A 20 -10.62 -2.38 -1.91
C ALA A 20 -9.75 -3.64 -1.83
N TYR A 21 -8.90 -3.87 -2.83
CA TYR A 21 -7.96 -5.00 -2.88
C TYR A 21 -6.93 -4.92 -1.76
N HIS A 22 -6.37 -3.74 -1.50
CA HIS A 22 -5.44 -3.53 -0.39
C HIS A 22 -6.08 -3.87 0.96
N ARG A 23 -7.30 -3.38 1.23
CA ARG A 23 -8.05 -3.75 2.45
C ARG A 23 -8.29 -5.25 2.51
N ARG A 24 -8.70 -5.85 1.39
CA ARG A 24 -8.96 -7.29 1.31
C ARG A 24 -7.71 -8.13 1.59
N LEU A 25 -6.52 -7.70 1.13
CA LEU A 25 -5.22 -8.29 1.45
C LEU A 25 -4.91 -8.22 2.96
N MET A 26 -5.16 -7.05 3.57
CA MET A 26 -4.95 -6.87 5.01
C MET A 26 -5.86 -7.78 5.84
N ASP A 27 -7.15 -7.86 5.49
CA ASP A 27 -8.10 -8.77 6.16
C ASP A 27 -7.69 -10.24 5.99
N ALA A 28 -7.30 -10.63 4.76
CA ALA A 28 -6.84 -11.98 4.46
C ALA A 28 -5.65 -12.39 5.34
N TYR A 29 -4.69 -11.49 5.54
CA TYR A 29 -3.49 -11.77 6.31
C TYR A 29 -3.71 -11.69 7.82
N PHE A 30 -4.28 -10.59 8.30
CA PHE A 30 -4.35 -10.29 9.73
C PHE A 30 -5.56 -10.92 10.44
N ALA A 31 -6.68 -11.14 9.74
CA ALA A 31 -7.89 -11.67 10.34
C ALA A 31 -8.19 -13.12 9.93
N GLU A 32 -7.89 -13.49 8.68
CA GLU A 32 -8.26 -14.80 8.12
C GLU A 32 -7.09 -15.81 8.10
N ASN A 33 -5.87 -15.38 8.40
CA ASN A 33 -4.66 -16.21 8.36
C ASN A 33 -4.44 -16.91 7.00
N ARG A 34 -4.75 -16.22 5.89
CA ARG A 34 -4.53 -16.71 4.53
C ARG A 34 -3.11 -16.43 4.06
N THR A 35 -2.57 -17.32 3.23
CA THR A 35 -1.24 -17.19 2.65
C THR A 35 -1.21 -16.20 1.49
N ILE A 36 -1.11 -14.90 1.77
CA ILE A 36 -1.05 -13.83 0.75
C ILE A 36 0.27 -13.80 -0.07
N SER A 37 1.13 -14.80 0.10
CA SER A 37 2.25 -15.08 -0.79
C SER A 37 1.90 -16.07 -1.92
N ASP A 38 0.71 -16.66 -1.89
CA ASP A 38 0.22 -17.63 -2.89
C ASP A 38 -0.56 -16.91 -4.01
N ALA A 39 -0.21 -17.18 -5.27
CA ALA A 39 -0.86 -16.59 -6.43
C ALA A 39 -2.36 -16.93 -6.52
N ALA A 40 -2.77 -18.13 -6.11
CA ALA A 40 -4.18 -18.53 -6.10
C ALA A 40 -4.97 -17.70 -5.08
N VAL A 41 -4.39 -17.49 -3.88
CA VAL A 41 -4.98 -16.60 -2.87
C VAL A 41 -5.09 -15.19 -3.43
N LEU A 42 -4.03 -14.64 -4.03
CA LEU A 42 -4.05 -13.29 -4.61
C LEU A 42 -5.11 -13.12 -5.70
N ALA A 43 -5.36 -14.17 -6.49
CA ALA A 43 -6.40 -14.21 -7.52
C ALA A 43 -7.81 -14.21 -6.90
N ASP A 44 -8.05 -15.05 -5.89
CA ASP A 44 -9.31 -15.10 -5.17
C ASP A 44 -9.64 -13.74 -4.53
N LEU A 45 -8.65 -13.10 -3.90
CA LEU A 45 -8.83 -11.77 -3.29
C LEU A 45 -9.18 -10.70 -4.34
N ALA A 46 -8.73 -10.85 -5.59
CA ALA A 46 -9.10 -9.94 -6.67
C ALA A 46 -10.55 -10.16 -7.09
N ALA A 47 -10.98 -11.42 -7.18
CA ALA A 47 -12.38 -11.77 -7.44
C ALA A 47 -13.32 -11.27 -6.32
N ASP A 48 -12.90 -11.35 -5.06
CA ASP A 48 -13.66 -10.87 -3.90
C ASP A 48 -14.00 -9.36 -4.00
N VAL A 49 -13.18 -8.58 -4.70
CA VAL A 49 -13.39 -7.14 -4.92
C VAL A 49 -13.95 -6.82 -6.32
N GLY A 50 -14.46 -7.84 -7.03
CA GLY A 50 -15.14 -7.68 -8.32
C GLY A 50 -14.21 -7.56 -9.54
N VAL A 51 -12.93 -7.90 -9.39
CA VAL A 51 -11.94 -7.88 -10.47
C VAL A 51 -11.84 -9.25 -11.14
N ASP A 52 -11.62 -9.28 -12.46
CA ASP A 52 -11.32 -10.54 -13.17
C ASP A 52 -9.98 -11.12 -12.69
N ALA A 53 -10.06 -12.17 -11.87
CA ALA A 53 -8.91 -12.87 -11.32
C ALA A 53 -7.96 -13.41 -12.41
N GLY A 54 -8.50 -13.93 -13.51
CA GLY A 54 -7.69 -14.52 -14.58
C GLY A 54 -6.89 -13.46 -15.35
N GLY A 55 -7.55 -12.36 -15.71
CA GLY A 55 -6.92 -11.18 -16.31
C GLY A 55 -5.89 -10.54 -15.39
N PHE A 56 -6.23 -10.38 -14.11
CA PHE A 56 -5.34 -9.80 -13.11
C PHE A 56 -4.05 -10.62 -12.94
N ILE A 57 -4.15 -11.95 -12.77
CA ILE A 57 -2.97 -12.80 -12.61
C ILE A 57 -2.11 -12.81 -13.88
N ARG A 58 -2.73 -12.81 -15.06
CA ARG A 58 -1.99 -12.70 -16.32
C ARG A 58 -1.18 -11.41 -16.37
N HIS A 59 -1.83 -10.28 -16.07
CA HIS A 59 -1.19 -8.96 -16.03
C HIS A 59 -0.06 -8.90 -15.00
N LEU A 60 -0.28 -9.44 -13.80
CA LEU A 60 0.72 -9.53 -12.73
C LEU A 60 1.96 -10.32 -13.19
N VAL A 61 1.77 -11.50 -13.80
CA VAL A 61 2.88 -12.37 -14.26
C VAL A 61 3.66 -11.71 -15.39
N GLU A 62 2.97 -11.09 -16.36
CA GLU A 62 3.62 -10.42 -17.50
C GLU A 62 4.50 -9.24 -17.06
N ASN A 63 4.13 -8.57 -15.96
CA ASN A 63 4.78 -7.35 -15.49
C ASN A 63 5.50 -7.51 -14.13
N GLU A 64 5.66 -8.74 -13.64
CA GLU A 64 6.15 -9.03 -12.28
C GLU A 64 7.47 -8.31 -11.98
N ARG A 65 8.42 -8.35 -12.93
CA ARG A 65 9.75 -7.72 -12.77
C ARG A 65 9.66 -6.21 -12.62
N VAL A 66 8.76 -5.56 -13.34
CA VAL A 66 8.58 -4.11 -13.31
C VAL A 66 8.04 -3.71 -11.93
N TYR A 67 7.01 -4.42 -11.46
CA TYR A 67 6.43 -4.15 -10.15
C TYR A 67 7.37 -4.52 -8.99
N ALA A 68 8.13 -5.61 -9.12
CA ALA A 68 9.15 -5.96 -8.14
C ALA A 68 10.21 -4.87 -8.00
N ALA A 69 10.70 -4.33 -9.12
CA ALA A 69 11.64 -3.20 -9.10
C ALA A 69 11.01 -1.98 -8.41
N ALA A 70 9.78 -1.61 -8.77
CA ALA A 70 9.08 -0.47 -8.16
C ALA A 70 8.90 -0.63 -6.64
N VAL A 71 8.55 -1.82 -6.13
CA VAL A 71 8.45 -2.04 -4.67
C VAL A 71 9.80 -1.85 -3.99
N ILE A 72 10.89 -2.35 -4.61
CA ILE A 72 12.23 -2.23 -4.05
C ILE A 72 12.70 -0.77 -4.05
N ASP A 73 12.46 -0.05 -5.14
CA ASP A 73 12.85 1.35 -5.29
C ASP A 73 12.14 2.24 -4.27
N GLU A 74 10.83 2.06 -4.07
CA GLU A 74 10.07 2.80 -3.05
C GLU A 74 10.51 2.45 -1.63
N HIS A 75 10.82 1.18 -1.35
CA HIS A 75 11.37 0.76 -0.07
C HIS A 75 12.72 1.44 0.21
N ASN A 76 13.62 1.46 -0.77
CA ASN A 76 14.92 2.11 -0.65
C ASN A 76 14.77 3.62 -0.48
N ALA A 77 13.89 4.27 -1.24
CA ALA A 77 13.60 5.69 -1.10
C ALA A 77 13.09 6.03 0.30
N ALA A 78 12.22 5.21 0.89
CA ALA A 78 11.77 5.40 2.27
C ALA A 78 12.93 5.29 3.28
N ILE A 79 13.82 4.30 3.10
CA ILE A 79 15.03 4.17 3.95
C ILE A 79 15.95 5.39 3.80
N GLU A 80 16.17 5.86 2.58
CA GLU A 80 16.99 7.05 2.29
C GLU A 80 16.41 8.33 2.92
N GLN A 81 15.08 8.40 3.06
CA GLN A 81 14.37 9.45 3.79
C GLN A 81 14.41 9.29 5.32
N GLY A 82 15.10 8.27 5.83
CA GLY A 82 15.24 8.01 7.26
C GLY A 82 14.04 7.33 7.90
N VAL A 83 13.16 6.69 7.12
CA VAL A 83 12.05 5.90 7.65
C VAL A 83 12.60 4.63 8.31
N THR A 84 12.30 4.44 9.60
CA THR A 84 12.78 3.31 10.39
C THR A 84 11.66 2.44 10.98
N ALA A 85 10.40 2.81 10.78
CA ALA A 85 9.24 2.09 11.30
C ALA A 85 8.03 2.23 10.36
N VAL A 86 7.09 1.29 10.48
CA VAL A 86 5.81 1.33 9.74
C VAL A 86 4.61 1.26 10.71
N PRO A 87 3.48 1.94 10.43
CA PRO A 87 3.34 2.94 9.36
C PRO A 87 4.18 4.20 9.68
N THR A 88 4.60 4.91 8.64
CA THR A 88 5.15 6.28 8.76
C THR A 88 4.39 7.17 7.78
N ILE A 89 3.89 8.31 8.25
CA ILE A 89 3.23 9.33 7.43
C ILE A 89 4.11 10.57 7.43
N VAL A 90 4.45 11.08 6.24
CA VAL A 90 5.17 12.35 6.12
C VAL A 90 4.16 13.47 5.88
N LEU A 91 4.00 14.37 6.85
CA LEU A 91 3.10 15.52 6.74
C LEU A 91 3.84 16.69 6.12
N ASP A 92 3.27 17.22 5.03
CA ASP A 92 3.76 18.40 4.31
C ASP A 92 5.25 18.34 3.93
N ASP A 93 5.76 17.14 3.59
CA ASP A 93 7.17 16.86 3.26
C ASP A 93 8.20 17.24 4.35
N VAL A 94 7.74 17.60 5.57
CA VAL A 94 8.60 18.15 6.63
C VAL A 94 8.55 17.40 7.95
N LEU A 95 7.45 16.69 8.24
CA LEU A 95 7.24 16.04 9.52
C LEU A 95 6.97 14.54 9.35
N PRO A 96 7.97 13.68 9.56
CA PRO A 96 7.76 12.23 9.61
C PRO A 96 7.09 11.85 10.94
N VAL A 97 5.89 11.28 10.84
CA VAL A 97 5.10 10.76 11.96
C VAL A 97 5.18 9.24 11.94
N GLN A 98 5.82 8.66 12.94
CA GLN A 98 6.01 7.21 13.05
C GLN A 98 4.93 6.56 13.92
N GLY A 99 4.50 5.38 13.51
CA GLY A 99 3.50 4.57 14.20
C GLY A 99 2.06 5.01 13.91
N ALA A 100 1.11 4.18 14.35
CA ALA A 100 -0.30 4.53 14.32
C ALA A 100 -0.57 5.58 15.42
N GLN A 101 -0.94 6.79 15.01
CA GLN A 101 -1.30 7.89 15.91
C GLN A 101 -2.82 8.09 15.93
N ASP A 102 -3.33 8.70 16.99
CA ASP A 102 -4.75 9.05 17.08
C ASP A 102 -5.13 10.24 16.19
N LEU A 103 -6.44 10.37 15.94
CA LEU A 103 -6.99 11.44 15.08
C LEU A 103 -6.66 12.83 15.63
N GLU A 104 -6.79 13.04 16.94
CA GLU A 104 -6.53 14.32 17.60
C GLU A 104 -5.08 14.78 17.39
N SER A 105 -4.11 13.86 17.42
CA SER A 105 -2.71 14.16 17.16
C SER A 105 -2.51 14.63 15.71
N TYR A 106 -3.14 13.96 14.74
CA TYR A 106 -3.10 14.38 13.34
C TYR A 106 -3.73 15.77 13.15
N GLU A 107 -4.92 16.02 13.69
CA GLU A 107 -5.60 17.32 13.62
C GLU A 107 -4.69 18.44 14.14
N ARG A 108 -4.13 18.25 15.34
CA ARG A 108 -3.22 19.23 15.96
C ARG A 108 -1.96 19.50 15.13
N TRP A 109 -1.37 18.47 14.51
CA TRP A 109 -0.17 18.66 13.68
C TRP A 109 -0.50 19.37 12.36
N ILE A 110 -1.62 19.02 11.72
CA ILE A 110 -2.09 19.65 10.49
C ILE A 110 -2.40 21.13 10.75
N ASP A 111 -3.14 21.45 11.81
CA ASP A 111 -3.47 22.84 12.17
C ASP A 111 -2.19 23.69 12.34
N ARG A 112 -1.20 23.17 13.08
CA ARG A 112 0.09 23.86 13.25
C ARG A 112 0.86 24.05 11.95
N LEU A 113 0.77 23.13 11.01
CA LEU A 113 1.42 23.26 9.70
C LEU A 113 0.72 24.33 8.84
N LEU A 114 -0.61 24.37 8.87
CA LEU A 114 -1.40 25.38 8.18
C LEU A 114 -1.16 26.79 8.74
N GLU A 115 -1.08 26.95 10.07
CA GLU A 115 -0.75 28.22 10.71
C GLU A 115 0.61 28.75 10.26
N ARG A 116 1.63 27.89 10.19
CA ARG A 116 2.99 28.28 9.75
C ARG A 116 3.07 28.68 8.29
N ARG A 117 2.16 28.20 7.43
CA ARG A 117 2.08 28.55 6.00
C ARG A 117 1.31 29.86 5.74
N GLY A 118 0.44 30.27 6.68
CA GLY A 118 -0.36 31.50 6.59
C GLY A 118 0.38 32.79 6.97
N THR A 119 1.60 32.67 7.48
CA THR A 119 2.58 33.75 7.74
C THR A 119 3.70 33.74 6.70
#